data_AF-A0A2A2FDI0-F1
#
_entry.id   AF-A0A2A2FDI0-F1
#
_cell.length_a   1.000
_cell.length_b   1.000
_cell.length_c   1.000
_cell.angle_alpha   90.00
_cell.angle_beta   90.00
_cell.angle_gamma   90.00
#
_symmetry.space_group_name_H-M   'P 1'
#
loop_
_entity.id
_entity.type
_entity.pdbx_description
1 polymer ?
#
loop_
_entity_poly.entity_id
_entity_poly.type
_entity_poly.pdbx_seq_one_letter_code
_entity_poly.pdbx_strand_id
1 'polypeptide(L)'
;MVRDPSREEDPPSVDDVLDALADDDARRIVSALSEPKTASDISEECDIPLSTTYRKLELLTEASLLAESTDIRRDGQHTTRYSVSFETVTVSIDEEDDREFEIEFTRPERTRDERLADLWSELREET
;
A
#
# COMPACT_ATOMS: atom_id res chain seq x y z
N MET A 1 -8.99 9.35 14.22
CA MET A 1 -9.01 10.41 13.18
C MET A 1 -9.72 9.74 12.01
N VAL A 2 -10.92 10.20 11.68
CA VAL A 2 -11.80 9.60 10.65
C VAL A 2 -11.14 9.81 9.28
N ARG A 3 -10.98 8.75 8.49
CA ARG A 3 -10.27 8.80 7.20
C ARG A 3 -11.33 8.92 6.10
N ASP A 4 -11.78 10.16 5.91
CA ASP A 4 -12.68 10.57 4.83
C ASP A 4 -12.29 9.91 3.49
N PRO A 5 -13.13 9.08 2.87
CA PRO A 5 -12.82 8.37 1.61
C PRO A 5 -12.72 9.30 0.39
N SER A 6 -12.86 10.62 0.62
CA SER A 6 -12.79 11.71 -0.34
C SER A 6 -11.46 12.48 -0.29
N ARG A 7 -10.58 12.19 0.68
CA ARG A 7 -9.19 12.63 0.56
C ARG A 7 -8.51 11.65 -0.37
N GLU A 8 -8.49 12.01 -1.66
CA GLU A 8 -7.37 11.65 -2.50
C GLU A 8 -6.13 12.10 -1.71
N GLU A 9 -5.47 11.15 -1.06
CA GLU A 9 -4.18 11.41 -0.43
C GLU A 9 -3.32 12.03 -1.53
N ASP A 10 -2.61 13.12 -1.21
CA ASP A 10 -1.74 13.76 -2.18
C ASP A 10 -0.90 12.67 -2.86
N PRO A 11 -0.84 12.65 -4.20
CA PRO A 11 -0.12 11.61 -4.90
C PRO A 11 1.31 11.53 -4.35
N PRO A 12 1.86 10.32 -4.17
CA PRO A 12 3.21 10.16 -3.64
C PRO A 12 4.19 10.90 -4.54
N SER A 13 5.26 11.43 -3.96
CA SER A 13 6.28 12.08 -4.77
C SER A 13 6.96 11.07 -5.70
N VAL A 14 7.48 11.54 -6.83
CA VAL A 14 8.22 10.70 -7.78
C VAL A 14 9.40 10.02 -7.09
N ASP A 15 10.13 10.76 -6.26
CA ASP A 15 11.29 10.26 -5.53
C ASP A 15 10.90 9.12 -4.57
N ASP A 16 9.81 9.25 -3.81
CA ASP A 16 9.37 8.21 -2.87
C ASP A 16 9.07 6.88 -3.56
N VAL A 17 8.40 6.94 -4.73
CA VAL A 17 8.06 5.76 -5.52
C VAL A 17 9.31 5.12 -6.11
N LEU A 18 10.22 5.93 -6.68
CA LEU A 18 11.44 5.42 -7.29
C LEU A 18 12.42 4.86 -6.26
N ASP A 19 12.59 5.51 -5.12
CA ASP A 19 13.42 5.03 -4.00
C ASP A 19 12.86 3.72 -3.44
N ALA A 20 11.53 3.61 -3.33
CA ALA A 20 10.89 2.38 -2.91
C ALA A 20 11.11 1.22 -3.90
N LEU A 21 10.98 1.48 -5.20
CA LEU A 21 11.18 0.46 -6.24
C LEU A 21 12.67 0.14 -6.48
N ALA A 22 13.58 1.04 -6.14
CA ALA A 22 15.02 0.78 -6.21
C ALA A 22 15.46 -0.28 -5.18
N ASP A 23 14.75 -0.40 -4.06
CA ASP A 23 15.08 -1.32 -2.98
C ASP A 23 14.75 -2.78 -3.30
N ASP A 24 15.75 -3.67 -3.17
CA ASP A 24 15.58 -5.10 -3.48
C ASP A 24 14.60 -5.82 -2.54
N ASP A 25 14.63 -5.50 -1.24
CA ASP A 25 13.74 -6.09 -0.24
C ASP A 25 12.30 -5.63 -0.47
N ALA A 26 12.10 -4.36 -0.83
CA ALA A 26 10.79 -3.83 -1.19
C ALA A 26 10.20 -4.55 -2.42
N ARG A 27 11.00 -4.73 -3.49
CA ARG A 27 10.57 -5.51 -4.67
C ARG A 27 10.25 -6.96 -4.34
N ARG A 28 11.01 -7.58 -3.42
CA ARG A 28 10.77 -8.93 -2.94
C ARG A 28 9.44 -9.03 -2.18
N ILE A 29 9.14 -8.07 -1.31
CA ILE A 29 7.86 -7.97 -0.59
C ILE A 29 6.69 -7.83 -1.57
N VAL A 30 6.76 -6.90 -2.53
CA VAL A 30 5.72 -6.71 -3.54
C VAL A 30 5.47 -8.01 -4.32
N SER A 31 6.54 -8.71 -4.69
CA SER A 31 6.44 -9.99 -5.42
C SER A 31 5.83 -11.13 -4.59
N ALA A 32 6.00 -11.11 -3.26
CA ALA A 32 5.42 -12.09 -2.35
C ALA A 32 3.93 -11.85 -2.07
N LEU A 33 3.41 -10.66 -2.33
CA LEU A 33 2.04 -10.26 -2.03
C LEU A 33 1.04 -10.64 -3.13
N SER A 34 0.93 -11.93 -3.44
CA SER A 34 -0.11 -12.47 -4.34
C SER A 34 -1.52 -12.44 -3.72
N GLU A 35 -1.59 -12.35 -2.39
CA GLU A 35 -2.81 -12.22 -1.59
C GLU A 35 -2.50 -11.37 -0.34
N PRO A 36 -3.50 -10.81 0.37
CA PRO A 36 -3.25 -9.98 1.55
C PRO A 36 -2.60 -10.74 2.71
N LYS A 37 -1.41 -10.31 3.13
CA LYS A 37 -0.58 -10.98 4.17
C LYS A 37 -0.25 -10.07 5.33
N THR A 38 0.04 -10.64 6.49
CA THR A 38 0.49 -9.87 7.66
C THR A 38 1.98 -9.58 7.56
N ALA A 39 2.47 -8.59 8.33
CA ALA A 39 3.91 -8.29 8.40
C ALA A 39 4.75 -9.52 8.83
N SER A 40 4.21 -10.35 9.72
CA SER A 40 4.86 -11.60 10.13
C SER A 40 4.97 -12.59 8.98
N ASP A 41 3.88 -12.84 8.26
CA ASP A 41 3.88 -13.77 7.11
C ASP A 41 4.89 -13.31 6.03
N ILE A 42 4.92 -11.99 5.75
CA ILE A 42 5.85 -11.39 4.79
C ILE A 42 7.30 -11.55 5.24
N SER A 43 7.58 -11.31 6.53
CA SER A 43 8.91 -11.48 7.12
C SER A 43 9.41 -12.91 6.98
N GLU A 44 8.55 -13.89 7.27
CA GLU A 44 8.88 -15.31 7.18
C GLU A 44 9.11 -15.76 5.73
N GLU A 45 8.22 -15.38 4.81
CA GLU A 45 8.31 -15.81 3.40
C GLU A 45 9.47 -15.14 2.65
N CYS A 46 9.72 -13.87 2.94
CA CYS A 46 10.79 -13.13 2.28
C CYS A 46 12.17 -13.38 2.92
N ASP A 47 12.25 -14.00 4.11
CA ASP A 47 13.47 -14.12 4.91
C ASP A 47 14.07 -12.73 5.23
N ILE A 48 13.20 -11.80 5.65
CA ILE A 48 13.56 -10.42 6.02
C ILE A 48 13.27 -10.24 7.51
N PRO A 49 14.19 -9.68 8.33
CA PRO A 49 13.92 -9.43 9.74
C PRO A 49 12.67 -8.55 9.93
N LEU A 50 11.81 -8.92 10.88
CA LEU A 50 10.52 -8.26 11.09
C LEU A 50 10.61 -6.73 11.25
N SER A 51 11.64 -6.22 11.92
CA SER A 51 11.87 -4.77 12.05
C SER A 51 12.18 -4.09 10.71
N THR A 52 12.90 -4.77 9.82
CA THR A 52 13.13 -4.31 8.45
C THR A 52 11.86 -4.39 7.64
N THR A 53 11.09 -5.48 7.78
CA THR A 53 9.78 -5.65 7.11
C THR A 53 8.85 -4.48 7.42
N TYR A 54 8.66 -4.12 8.70
CA TYR A 54 7.82 -2.98 9.07
C TYR A 54 8.29 -1.68 8.41
N ARG A 55 9.60 -1.41 8.38
CA ARG A 55 10.14 -0.22 7.71
C ARG A 55 9.88 -0.21 6.21
N LYS A 56 9.93 -1.38 5.55
CA LYS A 56 9.65 -1.50 4.12
C LYS A 56 8.16 -1.37 3.83
N LEU A 57 7.30 -1.92 4.67
CA LEU A 57 5.85 -1.81 4.53
C LEU A 57 5.38 -0.36 4.69
N GLU A 58 5.94 0.38 5.64
CA GLU A 58 5.70 1.83 5.78
C GLU A 58 6.06 2.56 4.48
N LEU A 59 7.32 2.45 4.04
CA LEU A 59 7.82 3.10 2.84
C LEU A 59 7.02 2.76 1.57
N LEU A 60 6.61 1.49 1.42
CA LEU A 60 5.78 1.06 0.30
C LEU A 60 4.34 1.59 0.39
N THR A 61 3.81 1.77 1.60
CA THR A 61 2.47 2.32 1.82
C THR A 61 2.47 3.84 1.59
N GLU A 62 3.47 4.55 2.10
CA GLU A 62 3.68 5.99 1.85
C GLU A 62 3.83 6.28 0.34
N ALA A 63 4.55 5.41 -0.39
CA ALA A 63 4.67 5.47 -1.85
C ALA A 63 3.41 5.03 -2.62
N SER A 64 2.29 4.76 -1.93
CA SER A 64 1.04 4.25 -2.50
C SER A 64 1.19 2.95 -3.31
N LEU A 65 2.25 2.16 -3.08
CA LEU A 65 2.52 0.87 -3.74
C LEU A 65 1.84 -0.31 -3.03
N LEU A 66 1.54 -0.15 -1.74
CA LEU A 66 0.75 -1.08 -0.94
C LEU A 66 -0.49 -0.39 -0.36
N ALA A 67 -1.51 -1.21 -0.06
CA ALA A 67 -2.66 -0.82 0.72
C ALA A 67 -2.71 -1.61 2.03
N GLU A 68 -3.12 -0.94 3.10
CA GLU A 68 -3.33 -1.53 4.42
C GLU A 68 -4.82 -1.83 4.64
N SER A 69 -5.11 -2.98 5.24
CA SER A 69 -6.45 -3.36 5.67
C SER A 69 -6.39 -4.00 7.06
N THR A 70 -7.38 -3.73 7.91
CA THR A 70 -7.43 -4.28 9.27
C THR A 70 -8.50 -5.35 9.37
N ASP A 71 -8.10 -6.58 9.67
CA ASP A 71 -9.03 -7.67 9.97
C ASP A 71 -9.49 -7.55 11.44
N ILE A 72 -10.75 -7.18 11.67
CA ILE A 72 -11.34 -7.11 13.01
C ILE A 72 -11.91 -8.49 13.38
N ARG A 73 -11.16 -9.26 14.18
CA ARG A 73 -11.65 -10.54 14.72
C ARG A 73 -12.57 -10.32 15.92
N ARG A 74 -13.55 -11.22 16.11
CA ARG A 74 -14.54 -11.15 17.20
C ARG A 74 -13.92 -11.21 18.61
N ASP A 75 -12.69 -11.70 18.71
CA ASP A 75 -11.93 -11.83 19.96
C ASP A 75 -11.08 -10.60 20.31
N GLY A 76 -11.16 -9.52 19.51
CA GLY A 76 -10.48 -8.24 19.77
C GLY A 76 -9.03 -8.16 19.29
N GLN A 77 -8.45 -9.23 18.75
CA GLN A 77 -7.15 -9.15 18.10
C GLN A 77 -7.31 -8.57 16.68
N HIS A 78 -6.87 -7.32 16.52
CA HIS A 78 -6.74 -6.70 15.21
C HIS A 78 -5.44 -7.17 14.56
N THR A 79 -5.48 -7.42 13.25
CA THR A 79 -4.30 -7.81 12.49
C THR A 79 -4.30 -7.05 11.17
N THR A 80 -3.27 -6.22 10.99
CA THR A 80 -3.07 -5.49 9.74
C THR A 80 -2.56 -6.44 8.66
N ARG A 81 -3.19 -6.36 7.49
CA ARG A 81 -2.78 -7.04 6.27
C ARG A 81 -2.41 -6.02 5.22
N TYR A 82 -1.44 -6.38 4.39
CA TYR A 82 -0.91 -5.59 3.30
C TYR A 82 -1.23 -6.27 1.98
N SER A 83 -1.58 -5.49 0.96
CA SER A 83 -1.79 -5.96 -0.42
C SER A 83 -1.22 -4.97 -1.43
N VAL A 84 -0.87 -5.45 -2.63
CA VAL A 84 -0.40 -4.59 -3.72
C VAL A 84 -1.56 -3.71 -4.20
N SER A 85 -1.31 -2.40 -4.32
CA SER A 85 -2.33 -1.40 -4.67
C SER A 85 -2.35 -1.00 -6.15
N PHE A 86 -1.42 -1.53 -6.95
CA PHE A 86 -1.23 -1.18 -8.36
C PHE A 86 -1.05 -2.41 -9.25
N GLU A 87 -1.32 -2.24 -10.53
CA GLU A 87 -1.02 -3.20 -11.60
C GLU A 87 0.17 -2.72 -12.45
N THR A 88 0.29 -1.41 -12.65
CA THR A 88 1.38 -0.81 -13.43
C THR A 88 1.75 0.55 -12.86
N VAL A 89 3.06 0.80 -12.81
CA VAL A 89 3.66 2.12 -12.56
C VAL A 89 4.30 2.57 -13.87
N THR A 90 3.83 3.68 -14.41
CA THR A 90 4.40 4.31 -15.61
C THR A 90 5.19 5.53 -15.17
N VAL A 91 6.42 5.66 -15.69
CA VAL A 91 7.27 6.84 -15.48
C VAL A 91 7.40 7.55 -16.81
N SER A 92 6.99 8.81 -16.86
CA SER A 92 7.05 9.69 -18.03
C SER A 92 7.90 10.91 -17.71
N ILE A 93 8.29 11.63 -18.76
CA ILE A 93 8.88 12.96 -18.67
C ILE A 93 7.96 13.87 -19.47
N ASP A 94 7.50 14.96 -18.85
CA ASP A 94 6.70 15.95 -19.55
C ASP A 94 7.57 16.72 -20.56
N GLU A 95 7.12 16.81 -21.81
CA GLU A 95 7.88 17.46 -22.87
C GLU A 95 7.66 18.98 -22.92
N GLU A 96 6.64 19.49 -22.22
CA GLU A 96 6.20 20.88 -22.24
C GLU A 96 6.64 21.66 -20.99
N ASP A 97 6.69 21.01 -19.82
CA ASP A 97 7.07 21.54 -18.51
C ASP A 97 8.45 21.05 -18.06
N ASP A 98 9.52 21.75 -18.52
CA ASP A 98 10.90 21.66 -18.02
C ASP A 98 11.54 20.24 -17.92
N ARG A 99 10.95 19.21 -18.55
CA ARG A 99 11.33 17.79 -18.40
C ARG A 99 11.16 17.27 -16.98
N GLU A 100 10.06 17.63 -16.34
CA GLU A 100 9.68 17.07 -15.05
C GLU A 100 9.29 15.58 -15.19
N PHE A 101 9.68 14.77 -14.20
CA PHE A 101 9.24 13.38 -14.15
C PHE A 101 7.81 13.31 -13.62
N GLU A 102 7.00 12.42 -14.21
CA GLU A 102 5.66 12.13 -13.75
C GLU A 102 5.52 10.62 -13.50
N ILE A 103 4.70 10.27 -12.50
CA ILE A 103 4.34 8.89 -12.19
C ILE A 103 2.83 8.71 -12.28
N GLU A 104 2.42 7.72 -13.06
CA GLU A 104 1.03 7.30 -13.18
C GLU A 104 0.86 5.86 -12.69
N PHE A 105 -0.18 5.64 -11.88
CA PHE A 105 -0.56 4.31 -11.39
C PHE A 105 -1.80 3.81 -12.12
N THR A 106 -1.70 2.64 -12.75
CA THR A 106 -2.88 1.83 -13.05
C THR A 106 -3.16 0.95 -11.84
N ARG A 107 -4.37 1.02 -11.30
CA ARG A 107 -4.78 0.27 -10.10
C ARG A 107 -5.89 -0.71 -10.45
N PRO A 108 -5.91 -1.90 -9.82
CA PRO A 108 -6.96 -2.87 -10.08
C PRO A 108 -8.33 -2.28 -9.72
N GLU A 109 -9.35 -2.59 -10.51
CA GLU A 109 -10.72 -2.17 -10.24
C GLU A 109 -11.17 -2.74 -8.88
N ARG A 110 -11.15 -1.91 -7.83
CA ARG A 110 -11.62 -2.35 -6.50
C ARG A 110 -13.03 -2.88 -6.62
N THR A 111 -13.25 -4.10 -6.15
CA THR A 111 -14.59 -4.68 -6.13
C THR A 111 -15.48 -3.85 -5.21
N ARG A 112 -16.77 -3.79 -5.52
CA ARG A 112 -17.73 -2.96 -4.78
C ARG A 112 -17.80 -3.35 -3.29
N ASP A 113 -17.50 -4.61 -2.99
CA ASP A 113 -17.46 -5.18 -1.65
C ASP A 113 -16.25 -4.70 -0.83
N GLU A 114 -15.08 -4.48 -1.45
CA GLU A 114 -13.90 -3.92 -0.79
C GLU A 114 -14.14 -2.46 -0.38
N ARG A 115 -14.72 -1.65 -1.28
CA ARG A 115 -15.11 -0.26 -0.95
C ARG A 115 -16.14 -0.19 0.18
N LEU A 116 -17.05 -1.17 0.25
CA LEU A 116 -18.02 -1.27 1.34
C LEU A 116 -17.34 -1.69 2.65
N ALA A 117 -16.39 -2.62 2.62
CA ALA A 117 -15.69 -3.07 3.83
C ALA A 117 -14.93 -1.92 4.51
N ASP A 118 -14.27 -1.06 3.74
CA ASP A 118 -13.61 0.16 4.27
C ASP A 118 -14.64 1.11 4.93
N LEU A 119 -15.76 1.37 4.24
CA LEU A 119 -16.86 2.21 4.76
C LEU A 119 -17.51 1.63 6.05
N TRP A 120 -17.59 0.30 6.18
CA TRP A 120 -18.18 -0.35 7.35
C TRP A 120 -17.21 -0.52 8.52
N SER A 121 -15.90 -0.59 8.26
CA SER A 121 -14.87 -0.60 9.33
C SER A 121 -14.87 0.73 10.08
N GLU A 122 -14.99 1.84 9.34
CA GLU A 122 -14.95 3.20 9.91
C GLU A 122 -16.16 3.50 10.82
N LEU A 123 -17.35 2.99 10.49
CA LEU A 123 -18.56 3.16 11.32
C LEU A 123 -18.48 2.42 12.66
N ARG A 124 -17.60 1.43 12.80
CA ARG A 124 -17.49 0.60 14.01
C ARG A 124 -16.47 1.14 15.03
N GLU A 125 -15.73 2.20 14.69
CA GLU A 125 -14.79 2.88 15.58
C GLU A 125 -15.45 3.99 16.43
N GLU A 126 -16.75 4.29 16.23
CA GLU A 126 -17.53 5.29 16.97
C GLU A 126 -18.53 4.70 18.00
N THR A 127 -18.17 3.67 18.77
CA THR A 127 -18.92 3.28 20.00
C THR A 127 -18.01 2.71 21.06
#